data_AF-A0A965DY50-F1
#
_entry.id   AF-A0A965DY50-F1
#
_cell.length_a   1.000
_cell.length_b   1.000
_cell.length_c   1.000
_cell.angle_alpha   90.00
_cell.angle_beta   90.00
_cell.angle_gamma   90.00
#
_symmetry.space_group_name_H-M   'P 1'
#
loop_
_entity.id
_entity.type
_entity.pdbx_description
1 polymer ?
#
loop_
_entity_poly.entity_id
_entity_poly.type
_entity_poly.pdbx_seq_one_letter_code
_entity_poly.pdbx_strand_id
1 'polypeptide(L)'
;MFGSTRLSAVIALVCFTVGVAQAQIAVNPVTAAGARGFGGFTGMAAGVALPGTGIGIATPYALSTVAGNPYAAGSLGVTPYGVGGYGLATVPAFGGPFAPPYEYNPPFFGYRQDPMNGYLTGVASVTTATGQYWNQIEQARLTREQARRSSFETARRRIELETWYERQKPKTQDLVDAAVRTELDSARKDPPVTDVVSGKALNALLNSVRKMGRLTRGPNISLEEETLKRVNLASPAAAGNVGLLKDGGKLKWPLSLMETQFDDQRTRLSRNIELAVDAIKNSPRGEVEPRLLKDISADLKALQDKVDNGQDELTISQSLQAKSYLRQVSAAVTSLRDPQVKRYLSTSAKGKTVAELMENMKTEGLDFAPAAPGDEAAYMALYYALREFEAGLSLAQK
;
A
#
# COMPACT_ATOMS: atom_id res chain seq x y z
N MET A 1 -10.69 -83.88 14.33
CA MET A 1 -11.62 -84.14 13.22
C MET A 1 -12.31 -82.84 12.86
N PHE A 2 -12.27 -82.49 11.58
CA PHE A 2 -12.57 -81.17 11.01
C PHE A 2 -14.08 -80.84 11.00
N GLY A 3 -14.40 -79.56 11.21
CA GLY A 3 -15.72 -78.99 10.93
C GLY A 3 -15.55 -77.55 10.44
N SER A 4 -15.58 -77.37 9.12
CA SER A 4 -15.40 -76.09 8.42
C SER A 4 -16.76 -75.42 8.19
N THR A 5 -16.90 -74.16 8.57
CA THR A 5 -18.04 -73.32 8.19
C THR A 5 -17.55 -72.14 7.35
N ARG A 6 -18.17 -71.98 6.19
CA ARG A 6 -17.74 -71.18 5.04
C ARG A 6 -17.92 -69.68 5.28
N LEU A 7 -16.89 -68.91 4.92
CA LEU A 7 -16.91 -67.46 4.77
C LEU A 7 -17.25 -67.14 3.30
N SER A 8 -18.40 -66.50 3.04
CA SER A 8 -18.76 -65.99 1.72
C SER A 8 -18.20 -64.58 1.54
N ALA A 9 -17.27 -64.43 0.59
CA ALA A 9 -16.74 -63.15 0.16
C ALA A 9 -17.63 -62.55 -0.93
N VAL A 10 -18.12 -61.33 -0.71
CA VAL A 10 -18.81 -60.50 -1.71
C VAL A 10 -17.80 -59.53 -2.31
N ILE A 11 -17.40 -59.79 -3.55
CA ILE A 11 -16.59 -58.89 -4.37
C ILE A 11 -17.56 -57.99 -5.14
N ALA A 12 -17.64 -56.71 -4.75
CA ALA A 12 -18.37 -55.69 -5.49
C ALA A 12 -17.41 -55.02 -6.48
N LEU A 13 -17.57 -55.35 -7.75
CA LEU A 13 -16.91 -54.75 -8.90
C LEU A 13 -17.65 -53.45 -9.25
N VAL A 14 -17.06 -52.28 -8.96
CA VAL A 14 -17.59 -50.97 -9.39
C VAL A 14 -16.84 -50.56 -10.66
N CYS A 15 -17.52 -50.68 -11.81
CA CYS A 15 -17.08 -50.15 -13.09
C CYS A 15 -17.24 -48.62 -13.11
N PHE A 16 -16.13 -47.91 -13.34
CA PHE A 16 -16.12 -46.46 -13.56
C PHE A 16 -16.17 -46.19 -15.08
N THR A 17 -17.30 -45.71 -15.59
CA THR A 17 -17.44 -45.22 -16.97
C THR A 17 -17.03 -43.76 -17.04
N VAL A 18 -15.95 -43.45 -17.77
CA VAL A 18 -15.51 -42.09 -18.10
C VAL A 18 -16.32 -41.58 -19.29
N GLY A 19 -17.21 -40.62 -19.04
CA GLY A 19 -17.92 -39.87 -20.08
C GLY A 19 -17.10 -38.66 -20.51
N VAL A 20 -16.63 -38.64 -21.77
CA VAL A 20 -15.98 -37.49 -22.40
C VAL A 20 -17.04 -36.59 -23.00
N ALA A 21 -17.26 -35.41 -22.41
CA ALA A 21 -18.12 -34.38 -22.99
C ALA A 21 -17.36 -33.58 -24.04
N GLN A 22 -17.72 -33.74 -25.31
CA GLN A 22 -17.29 -32.89 -26.42
C GLN A 22 -18.06 -31.56 -26.37
N ALA A 23 -17.35 -30.44 -26.18
CA ALA A 23 -17.91 -29.11 -26.36
C ALA A 23 -17.86 -28.73 -27.86
N GLN A 24 -19.03 -28.60 -28.49
CA GLN A 24 -19.16 -28.05 -29.83
C GLN A 24 -19.08 -26.52 -29.78
N ILE A 25 -18.14 -25.96 -30.53
CA ILE A 25 -18.01 -24.52 -30.78
C ILE A 25 -19.03 -24.15 -31.85
N ALA A 26 -20.11 -23.48 -31.44
CA ALA A 26 -21.06 -22.85 -32.36
C ALA A 26 -20.57 -21.44 -32.71
N VAL A 27 -20.10 -21.26 -33.94
CA VAL A 27 -19.81 -19.96 -34.54
C VAL A 27 -21.13 -19.41 -35.09
N ASN A 28 -21.58 -18.26 -34.59
CA ASN A 28 -22.74 -17.56 -35.13
C ASN A 28 -22.30 -16.32 -35.94
N PRO A 29 -22.91 -16.05 -37.10
CA PRO A 29 -22.41 -15.06 -38.05
C PRO A 29 -22.88 -13.64 -37.72
N VAL A 30 -22.06 -12.71 -38.19
CA VAL A 30 -22.24 -11.26 -38.21
C VAL A 30 -23.49 -10.87 -39.00
N THR A 31 -24.37 -10.08 -38.40
CA THR A 31 -25.35 -9.25 -39.13
C THR A 31 -25.23 -7.80 -38.69
N ALA A 32 -24.90 -6.96 -39.67
CA ALA A 32 -24.95 -5.51 -39.63
C ALA A 32 -26.40 -5.00 -39.68
N ALA A 33 -26.67 -3.90 -38.95
CA ALA A 33 -27.53 -2.76 -39.34
C ALA A 33 -28.07 -2.04 -38.09
N GLY A 34 -28.10 -0.71 -38.13
CA GLY A 34 -29.06 0.06 -37.32
C GLY A 34 -28.51 1.31 -36.63
N ALA A 35 -28.39 2.40 -37.39
CA ALA A 35 -28.27 3.76 -36.87
C ALA A 35 -29.58 4.24 -36.22
N ARG A 36 -29.46 5.01 -35.12
CA ARG A 36 -30.36 6.02 -34.49
C ARG A 36 -29.82 6.22 -33.06
N GLY A 37 -29.49 7.40 -32.51
CA GLY A 37 -30.03 8.75 -32.62
C GLY A 37 -30.68 9.13 -31.28
N PHE A 38 -30.33 10.31 -30.71
CA PHE A 38 -30.81 10.93 -29.44
C PHE A 38 -30.23 10.37 -28.12
N GLY A 39 -29.81 11.13 -27.09
CA GLY A 39 -29.72 12.56 -26.76
C GLY A 39 -28.87 12.65 -25.46
N GLY A 40 -28.01 13.63 -25.22
CA GLY A 40 -28.39 14.98 -24.79
C GLY A 40 -28.75 15.03 -23.29
N PHE A 41 -27.77 14.95 -22.39
CA PHE A 41 -27.92 15.38 -20.98
C PHE A 41 -26.70 16.17 -20.51
N THR A 42 -26.83 17.49 -20.62
CA THR A 42 -26.16 18.50 -19.79
C THR A 42 -26.85 18.56 -18.42
N GLY A 43 -26.09 18.46 -17.33
CA GLY A 43 -26.63 18.51 -15.97
C GLY A 43 -25.58 18.94 -14.96
N MET A 44 -25.43 20.26 -14.84
CA MET A 44 -24.91 21.09 -13.74
C MET A 44 -24.13 20.42 -12.59
N ALA A 45 -22.86 20.81 -12.50
CA ALA A 45 -22.07 20.76 -11.27
C ALA A 45 -22.54 21.86 -10.30
N ALA A 46 -23.07 21.45 -9.15
CA ALA A 46 -23.23 22.30 -7.98
C ALA A 46 -22.22 21.83 -6.92
N GLY A 47 -21.21 22.65 -6.68
CA GLY A 47 -20.22 22.43 -5.63
C GLY A 47 -20.82 22.69 -4.26
N VAL A 48 -20.73 21.70 -3.37
CA VAL A 48 -20.88 21.88 -1.93
C VAL A 48 -19.48 21.68 -1.33
N ALA A 49 -18.89 22.78 -0.90
CA ALA A 49 -17.64 22.81 -0.14
C ALA A 49 -17.91 22.33 1.29
N LEU A 50 -17.29 21.22 1.67
CA LEU A 50 -17.19 20.77 3.06
C LEU A 50 -15.80 21.18 3.59
N PRO A 51 -15.70 21.90 4.73
CA PRO A 51 -14.42 22.20 5.34
C PRO A 51 -13.90 20.95 6.06
N GLY A 52 -12.96 20.26 5.42
CA GLY A 52 -12.23 19.14 6.02
C GLY A 52 -11.08 19.65 6.90
N THR A 53 -11.27 19.64 8.22
CA THR A 53 -10.22 19.76 9.22
C THR A 53 -9.45 18.43 9.32
N GLY A 54 -8.49 18.25 8.42
CA GLY A 54 -7.55 17.14 8.48
C GLY A 54 -6.44 17.40 9.49
N ILE A 55 -6.50 16.73 10.65
CA ILE A 55 -5.39 16.64 11.60
C ILE A 55 -4.31 15.77 10.96
N GLY A 56 -3.22 16.40 10.51
CA GLY A 56 -2.06 15.74 9.92
C GLY A 56 -1.25 15.00 10.98
N ILE A 57 -1.15 13.69 10.83
CA ILE A 57 -0.20 12.85 11.57
C ILE A 57 1.18 13.09 10.93
N ALA A 58 2.05 13.80 11.66
CA ALA A 58 3.42 14.04 11.27
C ALA A 58 4.21 12.73 11.22
N THR A 59 4.71 12.36 10.04
CA THR A 59 5.70 11.31 9.87
C THR A 59 7.10 11.95 9.91
N PRO A 60 8.03 11.50 10.78
CA PRO A 60 9.33 12.16 10.96
C PRO A 60 10.40 11.79 9.92
N TYR A 61 10.01 11.24 8.77
CA TYR A 61 10.95 10.85 7.70
C TYR A 61 10.61 11.46 6.33
N ALA A 62 10.10 12.68 6.30
CA ALA A 62 10.09 13.50 5.09
C ALA A 62 11.50 14.07 4.85
N LEU A 63 12.39 13.23 4.32
CA LEU A 63 13.68 13.67 3.77
C LEU A 63 13.37 14.59 2.59
N SER A 64 13.57 15.89 2.79
CA SER A 64 13.56 16.94 1.78
C SER A 64 14.56 16.61 0.67
N THR A 65 14.08 16.03 -0.42
CA THR A 65 14.82 16.02 -1.70
C THR A 65 14.34 17.20 -2.52
N VAL A 66 14.82 18.39 -2.16
CA VAL A 66 14.93 19.49 -3.12
C VAL A 66 15.94 19.01 -4.18
N ALA A 67 15.44 18.72 -5.37
CA ALA A 67 16.27 18.46 -6.55
C ALA A 67 16.96 19.78 -6.94
N GLY A 68 18.07 20.08 -6.27
CA GLY A 68 18.98 21.15 -6.64
C GLY A 68 19.75 20.77 -7.90
N ASN A 69 19.49 21.48 -8.99
CA ASN A 69 20.27 21.45 -10.21
C ASN A 69 21.70 21.96 -9.91
N PRO A 70 22.77 21.15 -10.08
CA PRO A 70 24.13 21.54 -9.68
C PRO A 70 24.84 22.50 -10.65
N TYR A 71 24.13 23.16 -11.56
CA TYR A 71 24.70 24.12 -12.52
C TYR A 71 24.22 25.58 -12.35
N ALA A 72 23.56 25.95 -11.26
CA ALA A 72 23.15 27.33 -11.02
C ALA A 72 24.14 28.08 -10.12
N ALA A 73 25.25 28.53 -10.72
CA ALA A 73 26.14 29.50 -10.09
C ALA A 73 25.51 30.90 -10.14
N GLY A 74 25.15 31.42 -8.95
CA GLY A 74 25.20 32.82 -8.55
C GLY A 74 24.55 33.88 -9.44
N SER A 75 23.38 34.36 -9.02
CA SER A 75 23.08 35.80 -9.06
C SER A 75 21.95 36.13 -8.09
N LEU A 76 22.30 36.83 -7.01
CA LEU A 76 21.37 37.51 -6.11
C LEU A 76 20.99 38.84 -6.76
N GLY A 77 19.69 39.14 -6.84
CA GLY A 77 19.23 40.45 -7.29
C GLY A 77 17.71 40.49 -7.49
N VAL A 78 16.96 40.59 -6.40
CA VAL A 78 15.55 40.98 -6.43
C VAL A 78 15.47 42.50 -6.46
N THR A 79 14.86 43.08 -7.49
CA THR A 79 14.28 44.43 -7.46
C THR A 79 12.87 44.40 -8.03
N PRO A 80 11.85 44.87 -7.29
CA PRO A 80 10.49 45.05 -7.80
C PRO A 80 10.29 46.51 -8.26
N TYR A 81 9.50 46.69 -9.32
CA TYR A 81 9.13 47.95 -9.99
C TYR A 81 10.19 48.58 -10.90
N GLY A 82 9.97 48.45 -12.22
CA GLY A 82 10.70 49.17 -13.26
C GLY A 82 10.02 49.01 -14.61
N VAL A 83 9.29 50.03 -15.02
CA VAL A 83 8.69 50.20 -16.35
C VAL A 83 9.79 50.42 -17.39
N GLY A 84 9.69 49.72 -18.52
CA GLY A 84 10.20 50.19 -19.82
C GLY A 84 11.48 49.53 -20.34
N GLY A 85 11.40 49.06 -21.60
CA GLY A 85 12.46 49.26 -22.59
C GLY A 85 13.49 48.15 -22.80
N TYR A 86 13.43 47.58 -24.00
CA TYR A 86 14.53 47.07 -24.84
C TYR A 86 15.44 45.93 -24.34
N GLY A 87 15.36 44.80 -25.07
CA GLY A 87 16.50 44.12 -25.71
C GLY A 87 17.63 43.59 -24.84
N LEU A 88 17.67 42.26 -24.66
CA LEU A 88 18.86 41.53 -24.20
C LEU A 88 19.11 40.31 -25.07
N ALA A 89 19.87 40.53 -26.15
CA ALA A 89 20.64 39.49 -26.83
C ALA A 89 21.93 39.28 -26.01
N THR A 90 22.08 38.10 -25.41
CA THR A 90 23.29 37.69 -24.70
C THR A 90 24.38 37.32 -25.69
N VAL A 91 25.11 38.32 -26.17
CA VAL A 91 26.42 38.12 -26.81
C VAL A 91 27.45 37.96 -25.68
N PRO A 92 28.26 36.87 -25.66
CA PRO A 92 29.33 36.75 -24.70
C PRO A 92 30.43 37.76 -25.04
N ALA A 93 30.65 38.70 -24.11
CA ALA A 93 31.80 39.58 -24.07
C ALA A 93 33.07 38.75 -23.78
N PHE A 94 33.90 38.57 -24.80
CA PHE A 94 35.32 38.29 -24.61
C PHE A 94 36.09 39.58 -24.91
N GLY A 95 36.88 40.00 -23.92
CA GLY A 95 37.70 41.19 -23.97
C GLY A 95 38.74 41.14 -25.11
N GLY A 96 39.08 42.33 -25.60
CA GLY A 96 40.27 42.55 -26.44
C GLY A 96 41.58 42.35 -25.64
N PRO A 97 42.70 42.97 -26.03
CA PRO A 97 42.99 43.75 -27.23
C PRO A 97 44.24 43.24 -27.96
N PHE A 98 44.21 43.11 -29.28
CA PHE A 98 45.43 43.13 -30.08
C PHE A 98 45.14 43.88 -31.37
N ALA A 99 45.38 45.17 -31.32
CA ALA A 99 45.56 46.00 -32.50
C ALA A 99 46.88 45.57 -33.16
N PRO A 100 46.88 45.03 -34.39
CA PRO A 100 48.10 44.97 -35.17
C PRO A 100 48.49 46.41 -35.55
N PRO A 101 49.75 46.81 -35.33
CA PRO A 101 50.22 48.14 -35.64
C PRO A 101 50.62 48.22 -37.12
N TYR A 102 50.34 49.37 -37.74
CA TYR A 102 50.83 49.78 -39.07
C TYR A 102 50.31 49.00 -40.27
N GLU A 103 49.08 49.33 -40.68
CA GLU A 103 48.62 49.12 -42.05
C GLU A 103 49.34 50.14 -42.95
N TYR A 104 50.43 49.69 -43.55
CA TYR A 104 51.17 50.37 -44.59
C TYR A 104 50.28 50.44 -45.83
N ASN A 105 49.58 51.57 -46.02
CA ASN A 105 48.80 51.89 -47.20
C ASN A 105 49.77 52.07 -48.40
N PRO A 106 49.90 51.09 -49.32
CA PRO A 106 50.77 51.24 -50.46
C PRO A 106 50.13 52.21 -51.46
N PRO A 107 50.92 53.07 -52.13
CA PRO A 107 50.41 54.07 -53.04
C PRO A 107 49.63 53.38 -54.16
N PHE A 108 48.38 53.81 -54.31
CA PHE A 108 47.47 53.50 -55.40
C PHE A 108 48.17 53.72 -56.75
N PHE A 109 48.83 52.68 -57.25
CA PHE A 109 49.12 52.55 -58.67
C PHE A 109 47.82 52.16 -59.35
N GLY A 110 47.16 53.16 -59.93
CA GLY A 110 46.03 52.99 -60.83
C GLY A 110 46.44 52.18 -62.05
N TYR A 111 46.42 50.85 -61.92
CA TYR A 111 46.36 49.95 -63.05
C TYR A 111 45.04 50.21 -63.75
N ARG A 112 45.10 50.96 -64.86
CA ARG A 112 44.03 51.03 -65.84
C ARG A 112 43.67 49.59 -66.20
N GLN A 113 42.52 49.15 -65.71
CA GLN A 113 41.97 47.84 -65.97
C GLN A 113 41.61 47.81 -67.45
N ASP A 114 42.47 47.15 -68.23
CA ASP A 114 42.28 46.93 -69.66
C ASP A 114 40.92 46.21 -69.86
N PRO A 115 39.97 46.75 -70.65
CA PRO A 115 38.60 46.22 -70.75
C PRO A 115 38.50 44.74 -71.10
N MET A 116 39.53 44.16 -71.73
CA MET A 116 39.60 42.73 -72.04
C MET A 116 40.00 41.84 -70.86
N ASN A 117 40.69 42.36 -69.83
CA ASN A 117 41.13 41.57 -68.68
C ASN A 117 40.01 41.34 -67.65
N GLY A 118 38.98 42.20 -67.66
CA GLY A 118 37.76 42.06 -66.85
C GLY A 118 36.89 40.85 -67.24
N TYR A 119 36.95 40.42 -68.50
CA TYR A 119 36.15 39.30 -69.00
C TYR A 119 36.68 37.94 -68.49
N LEU A 120 38.00 37.73 -68.54
CA LEU A 120 38.61 36.49 -68.04
C LEU A 120 38.55 36.38 -66.51
N THR A 121 38.64 37.50 -65.79
CA THR A 121 38.42 37.55 -64.34
C THR A 121 36.95 37.30 -63.97
N GLY A 122 36.00 37.72 -64.80
CA GLY A 122 34.58 37.38 -64.67
C GLY A 122 34.29 35.89 -64.86
N VAL A 123 34.92 35.23 -65.82
CA VAL A 123 34.77 33.78 -66.01
C VAL A 123 35.39 33.01 -64.84
N ALA A 124 36.58 33.40 -64.36
CA ALA A 124 37.23 32.78 -63.21
C ALA A 124 36.43 32.96 -61.90
N SER A 125 35.76 34.11 -61.73
CA SER A 125 34.90 34.35 -60.55
C SER A 125 33.64 33.49 -60.59
N VAL A 126 33.02 33.29 -61.77
CA VAL A 126 31.89 32.37 -61.92
C VAL A 126 32.32 30.92 -61.67
N THR A 127 33.45 30.47 -62.20
CA THR A 127 33.98 29.12 -61.92
C THR A 127 34.28 28.93 -60.43
N THR A 128 34.88 29.93 -59.78
CA THR A 128 35.18 29.89 -58.33
C THR A 128 33.90 29.88 -57.51
N ALA A 129 32.92 30.74 -57.82
CA ALA A 129 31.62 30.78 -57.17
C ALA A 129 30.85 29.46 -57.34
N THR A 130 30.92 28.85 -58.53
CA THR A 130 30.32 27.54 -58.80
C THR A 130 30.99 26.45 -57.95
N GLY A 131 32.32 26.43 -57.85
CA GLY A 131 33.04 25.49 -56.99
C GLY A 131 32.71 25.66 -55.51
N GLN A 132 32.63 26.91 -55.04
CA GLN A 132 32.20 27.23 -53.67
C GLN A 132 30.77 26.78 -53.40
N TYR A 133 29.85 26.97 -54.35
CA TYR A 133 28.46 26.53 -54.24
C TYR A 133 28.36 25.00 -54.09
N TRP A 134 29.09 24.23 -54.90
CA TRP A 134 29.14 22.77 -54.77
C TRP A 134 29.72 22.33 -53.43
N ASN A 135 30.81 22.96 -52.97
CA ASN A 135 31.38 22.69 -51.65
C ASN A 135 30.39 22.97 -50.51
N GLN A 136 29.63 24.08 -50.59
CA GLN A 136 28.60 24.42 -49.61
C GLN A 136 27.47 23.38 -49.60
N ILE A 137 27.06 22.87 -50.77
CA ILE A 137 26.05 21.80 -50.86
C ILE A 137 26.55 20.53 -50.15
N GLU A 138 27.78 20.09 -50.44
CA GLU A 138 28.32 18.88 -49.81
C GLU A 138 28.52 19.06 -48.30
N GLN A 139 29.02 20.21 -47.86
CA GLN A 139 29.14 20.53 -46.43
C GLN A 139 27.77 20.53 -45.74
N ALA A 140 26.73 21.08 -46.37
CA ALA A 140 25.38 21.06 -45.84
C ALA A 140 24.83 19.63 -45.70
N ARG A 141 25.12 18.73 -46.66
CA ARG A 141 24.74 17.30 -46.58
C ARG A 141 25.45 16.60 -45.42
N LEU A 142 26.76 16.82 -45.26
CA LEU A 142 27.53 16.27 -44.15
C LEU A 142 26.99 16.74 -42.79
N THR A 143 26.71 18.03 -42.64
CA THR A 143 26.14 18.59 -41.40
C THR A 143 24.76 18.01 -41.10
N ARG A 144 23.90 17.78 -42.11
CA ARG A 144 22.59 17.12 -41.92
C ARG A 144 22.74 15.68 -41.45
N GLU A 145 23.65 14.91 -42.05
CA GLU A 145 23.93 13.53 -41.62
C GLU A 145 24.52 13.49 -40.21
N GLN A 146 25.40 14.43 -39.85
CA GLN A 146 25.91 14.56 -38.50
C GLN A 146 24.80 14.87 -37.49
N ALA A 147 23.90 15.81 -37.81
CA ALA A 147 22.73 16.13 -36.99
C ALA A 147 21.76 14.94 -36.86
N ARG A 148 21.63 14.14 -37.92
CA ARG A 148 20.83 12.91 -37.90
C ARG A 148 21.46 11.82 -37.02
N ARG A 149 22.78 11.66 -37.05
CA ARG A 149 23.51 10.74 -36.16
C ARG A 149 23.37 11.15 -34.71
N SER A 150 23.57 12.44 -34.40
CA SER A 150 23.45 12.94 -33.03
C SER A 150 22.02 12.85 -32.49
N SER A 151 20.99 12.98 -33.33
CA SER A 151 19.60 12.79 -32.91
C SER A 151 19.30 11.32 -32.57
N PHE A 152 19.84 10.36 -33.31
CA PHE A 152 19.72 8.93 -32.97
C PHE A 152 20.45 8.57 -31.68
N GLU A 153 21.66 9.10 -31.46
CA GLU A 153 22.38 8.92 -30.20
C GLU A 153 21.58 9.48 -29.01
N THR A 154 20.97 10.65 -29.19
CA THR A 154 20.12 11.28 -28.18
C THR A 154 18.88 10.42 -27.89
N ALA A 155 18.22 9.91 -28.93
CA ALA A 155 17.07 9.02 -28.78
C ALA A 155 17.45 7.71 -28.08
N ARG A 156 18.59 7.12 -28.44
CA ARG A 156 19.12 5.90 -27.81
C ARG A 156 19.39 6.13 -26.32
N ARG A 157 20.08 7.22 -25.96
CA ARG A 157 20.35 7.56 -24.55
C ARG A 157 19.07 7.78 -23.76
N ARG A 158 18.02 8.37 -24.37
CA ARG A 158 16.70 8.51 -23.74
C ARG A 158 16.09 7.14 -23.42
N ILE A 159 16.07 6.21 -24.38
CA ILE A 159 15.52 4.85 -24.17
C ILE A 159 16.36 4.08 -23.13
N GLU A 160 17.68 4.18 -23.19
CA GLU A 160 18.58 3.56 -22.20
C GLU A 160 18.30 4.10 -20.79
N LEU A 161 18.07 5.41 -20.66
CA LEU A 161 17.69 6.04 -19.39
C LEU A 161 16.32 5.56 -18.90
N GLU A 162 15.30 5.52 -19.76
CA GLU A 162 13.96 5.04 -19.42
C GLU A 162 13.98 3.56 -18.98
N THR A 163 14.65 2.70 -19.74
CA THR A 163 14.78 1.28 -19.39
C THR A 163 15.59 1.07 -18.10
N TRP A 164 16.59 1.92 -17.83
CA TRP A 164 17.29 1.92 -16.55
C TRP A 164 16.34 2.30 -15.40
N TYR A 165 15.54 3.35 -15.55
CA TYR A 165 14.54 3.74 -14.54
C TYR A 165 13.50 2.64 -14.29
N GLU A 166 12.99 1.99 -15.33
CA GLU A 166 12.03 0.89 -15.20
C GLU A 166 12.61 -0.32 -14.47
N ARG A 167 13.90 -0.64 -14.69
CA ARG A 167 14.60 -1.71 -13.98
C ARG A 167 14.90 -1.37 -12.53
N GLN A 168 15.13 -0.10 -12.21
CA GLN A 168 15.40 0.38 -10.85
C GLN A 168 14.12 0.61 -10.03
N LYS A 169 12.96 0.76 -10.67
CA LYS A 169 11.70 0.94 -9.98
C LYS A 169 11.38 -0.32 -9.16
N PRO A 170 11.26 -0.22 -7.83
CA PRO A 170 10.86 -1.35 -7.01
C PRO A 170 9.52 -1.89 -7.49
N LYS A 171 9.40 -3.21 -7.64
CA LYS A 171 8.10 -3.80 -7.97
C LYS A 171 7.19 -3.66 -6.76
N THR A 172 5.88 -3.62 -7.01
CA THR A 172 4.88 -3.60 -5.94
C THR A 172 5.08 -4.76 -4.96
N GLN A 173 5.43 -5.95 -5.47
CA GLN A 173 5.75 -7.11 -4.64
C GLN A 173 6.98 -6.88 -3.74
N ASP A 174 8.04 -6.27 -4.27
CA ASP A 174 9.27 -6.01 -3.49
C ASP A 174 8.98 -5.05 -2.33
N LEU A 175 8.11 -4.06 -2.55
CA LEU A 175 7.68 -3.13 -1.50
C LEU A 175 6.84 -3.83 -0.43
N VAL A 176 5.94 -4.74 -0.82
CA VAL A 176 5.16 -5.55 0.13
C VAL A 176 6.07 -6.46 0.94
N ASP A 177 7.01 -7.16 0.28
CA ASP A 177 7.97 -8.03 0.95
C ASP A 177 8.88 -7.24 1.90
N ALA A 178 9.31 -6.04 1.50
CA ALA A 178 10.09 -5.15 2.35
C ALA A 178 9.29 -4.67 3.58
N ALA A 179 8.01 -4.36 3.41
CA ALA A 179 7.12 -4.00 4.52
C ALA A 179 6.94 -5.16 5.51
N VAL A 180 6.67 -6.37 5.00
CA VAL A 180 6.53 -7.59 5.83
C VAL A 180 7.84 -7.92 6.57
N ARG A 181 9.00 -7.75 5.92
CA ARG A 181 10.31 -7.92 6.57
C ARG A 181 10.52 -6.90 7.68
N THR A 182 10.21 -5.63 7.42
CA THR A 182 10.35 -4.54 8.41
C THR A 182 9.43 -4.79 9.61
N GLU A 183 8.21 -5.26 9.37
CA GLU A 183 7.26 -5.61 10.42
C GLU A 183 7.75 -6.79 11.29
N LEU A 184 8.28 -7.84 10.65
CA LEU A 184 8.87 -8.97 11.37
C LEU A 184 10.11 -8.55 12.18
N ASP A 185 10.98 -7.71 11.63
CA ASP A 185 12.17 -7.22 12.33
C ASP A 185 11.80 -6.34 13.54
N SER A 186 10.75 -5.52 13.40
CA SER A 186 10.17 -4.76 14.51
C SER A 186 9.63 -5.70 15.59
N ALA A 187 8.85 -6.71 15.19
CA ALA A 187 8.28 -7.70 16.09
C ALA A 187 9.32 -8.58 16.80
N ARG A 188 10.53 -8.75 16.24
CA ARG A 188 11.61 -9.54 16.87
C ARG A 188 12.41 -8.76 17.91
N LYS A 189 12.62 -7.45 17.71
CA LYS A 189 13.56 -6.67 18.53
C LYS A 189 12.87 -6.12 19.77
N ASP A 190 12.04 -5.11 19.58
CA ASP A 190 11.38 -4.36 20.65
C ASP A 190 10.12 -3.70 20.09
N PRO A 191 9.04 -4.47 19.86
CA PRO A 191 7.79 -3.90 19.38
C PRO A 191 7.19 -3.01 20.47
N PRO A 192 6.57 -1.87 20.09
CA PRO A 192 5.86 -1.06 21.06
C PRO A 192 4.75 -1.88 21.72
N VAL A 193 4.48 -1.61 23.00
CA VAL A 193 3.45 -2.34 23.78
C VAL A 193 2.11 -2.35 23.06
N THR A 194 1.77 -1.27 22.34
CA THR A 194 0.55 -1.17 21.52
C THR A 194 0.50 -2.21 20.38
N ASP A 195 1.63 -2.55 19.78
CA ASP A 195 1.71 -3.55 18.70
C ASP A 195 1.59 -4.98 19.26
N VAL A 196 2.06 -5.20 20.49
CA VAL A 196 1.87 -6.48 21.19
C VAL A 196 0.41 -6.64 21.59
N VAL A 197 -0.16 -5.67 22.30
CA VAL A 197 -1.54 -5.68 22.80
C VAL A 197 -2.57 -5.69 21.66
N SER A 198 -2.27 -5.08 20.52
CA SER A 198 -3.15 -5.17 19.33
C SER A 198 -3.10 -6.52 18.62
N GLY A 199 -2.15 -7.39 18.96
CA GLY A 199 -1.92 -8.68 18.30
C GLY A 199 -1.06 -8.58 17.03
N LYS A 200 -0.70 -7.37 16.58
CA LYS A 200 0.07 -7.15 15.35
C LYS A 200 1.45 -7.81 15.41
N ALA A 201 2.22 -7.57 16.47
CA ALA A 201 3.53 -8.18 16.64
C ALA A 201 3.45 -9.72 16.74
N LEU A 202 2.44 -10.23 17.46
CA LEU A 202 2.18 -11.67 17.57
C LEU A 202 1.86 -12.30 16.21
N ASN A 203 1.06 -11.62 15.38
CA ASN A 203 0.70 -12.07 14.04
C ASN A 203 1.88 -12.03 13.07
N ALA A 204 2.77 -11.05 13.18
CA ALA A 204 4.01 -11.01 12.40
C ALA A 204 4.90 -12.22 12.70
N LEU A 205 5.08 -12.56 13.98
CA LEU A 205 5.82 -13.75 14.41
C LEU A 205 5.12 -15.04 13.95
N LEU A 206 3.80 -15.14 14.14
CA LEU A 206 3.00 -16.29 13.69
C LEU A 206 3.16 -16.54 12.19
N ASN A 207 3.13 -15.48 11.38
CA ASN A 207 3.29 -15.58 9.93
C ASN A 207 4.72 -15.99 9.52
N SER A 208 5.75 -15.53 10.24
CA SER A 208 7.13 -16.05 10.08
C SER A 208 7.17 -17.55 10.34
N VAL A 209 6.58 -17.98 11.46
CA VAL A 209 6.56 -19.38 11.88
C VAL A 209 5.78 -20.27 10.92
N ARG A 210 4.63 -19.81 10.41
CA ARG A 210 3.84 -20.51 9.37
C ARG A 210 4.66 -20.76 8.10
N LYS A 211 5.47 -19.78 7.67
CA LYS A 211 6.34 -19.91 6.48
C LYS A 211 7.47 -20.93 6.66
N MET A 212 7.89 -21.20 7.90
CA MET A 212 8.93 -22.20 8.20
C MET A 212 8.44 -23.67 8.12
N GLY A 213 7.13 -23.91 8.16
CA GLY A 213 6.49 -25.19 7.84
C GLY A 213 6.52 -26.27 8.93
N ARG A 214 7.63 -26.46 9.66
CA ARG A 214 7.79 -27.53 10.68
C ARG A 214 7.84 -26.97 12.10
N LEU A 215 6.71 -27.01 12.81
CA LEU A 215 6.61 -26.54 14.21
C LEU A 215 7.24 -27.50 15.24
N THR A 216 7.46 -28.76 14.88
CA THR A 216 7.96 -29.81 15.79
C THR A 216 9.45 -29.69 16.15
N ARG A 217 10.19 -28.77 15.51
CA ARG A 217 11.63 -28.58 15.73
C ARG A 217 11.97 -27.43 16.68
N GLY A 218 10.96 -26.70 17.17
CA GLY A 218 11.16 -25.56 18.04
C GLY A 218 11.41 -25.98 19.50
N PRO A 219 11.91 -25.05 20.34
CA PRO A 219 12.04 -25.27 21.77
C PRO A 219 10.66 -25.54 22.39
N ASN A 220 10.60 -26.45 23.35
CA ASN A 220 9.34 -26.78 24.02
C ASN A 220 9.05 -25.78 25.15
N ILE A 221 8.41 -24.66 24.80
CA ILE A 221 8.04 -23.61 25.74
C ILE A 221 6.62 -23.87 26.24
N SER A 222 6.48 -24.14 27.54
CA SER A 222 5.20 -24.35 28.19
C SER A 222 4.43 -23.04 28.31
N LEU A 223 3.12 -23.08 28.05
CA LEU A 223 2.19 -21.96 28.23
C LEU A 223 1.27 -22.22 29.41
N GLU A 224 1.03 -21.18 30.19
CA GLU A 224 0.06 -21.24 31.28
C GLU A 224 -1.36 -21.18 30.73
N GLU A 225 -2.23 -22.06 31.23
CA GLU A 225 -3.62 -22.14 30.78
C GLU A 225 -4.40 -20.83 31.04
N GLU A 226 -4.07 -20.13 32.13
CA GLU A 226 -4.67 -18.83 32.44
C GLU A 226 -4.31 -17.77 31.39
N THR A 227 -3.05 -17.76 30.93
CA THR A 227 -2.62 -16.86 29.85
C THR A 227 -3.41 -17.13 28.57
N LEU A 228 -3.61 -18.41 28.21
CA LEU A 228 -4.36 -18.78 27.00
C LEU A 228 -5.85 -18.41 27.05
N LYS A 229 -6.47 -18.48 28.24
CA LYS A 229 -7.88 -18.08 28.43
C LYS A 229 -8.10 -16.59 28.15
N ARG A 230 -7.10 -15.76 28.44
CA ARG A 230 -7.12 -14.30 28.24
C ARG A 230 -6.75 -13.87 26.83
N VAL A 231 -6.26 -14.77 25.99
CA VAL A 231 -5.84 -14.45 24.61
C VAL A 231 -7.03 -14.48 23.67
N ASN A 232 -7.20 -13.39 22.91
CA ASN A 232 -8.25 -13.26 21.91
C ASN A 232 -7.76 -13.73 20.55
N LEU A 233 -8.59 -14.52 19.88
CA LEU A 233 -8.33 -15.05 18.54
C LEU A 233 -9.39 -14.48 17.60
N ALA A 234 -8.99 -14.20 16.37
CA ALA A 234 -9.86 -13.76 15.29
C ALA A 234 -9.59 -14.59 14.03
N SER A 235 -10.56 -14.68 13.14
CA SER A 235 -10.32 -15.17 11.79
C SER A 235 -9.81 -14.01 10.93
N PRO A 236 -8.82 -14.22 10.04
CA PRO A 236 -8.39 -13.21 9.08
C PRO A 236 -9.53 -12.68 8.20
N ALA A 237 -10.55 -13.52 7.97
CA ALA A 237 -11.74 -13.16 7.20
C ALA A 237 -12.82 -12.46 8.05
N ALA A 238 -12.81 -12.66 9.37
CA ALA A 238 -13.77 -12.03 10.26
C ALA A 238 -13.32 -10.60 10.57
N ALA A 239 -14.00 -9.63 9.97
CA ALA A 239 -13.81 -8.22 10.27
C ALA A 239 -14.37 -7.88 11.66
N GLY A 240 -13.68 -8.25 12.74
CA GLY A 240 -14.13 -7.89 14.08
C GLY A 240 -13.33 -8.43 15.27
N ASN A 241 -13.42 -7.73 16.40
CA ASN A 241 -12.85 -8.18 17.68
C ASN A 241 -13.85 -9.08 18.43
N VAL A 242 -13.85 -10.38 18.11
CA VAL A 242 -14.70 -11.38 18.77
C VAL A 242 -14.34 -11.57 20.24
N GLY A 243 -13.12 -11.17 20.66
CA GLY A 243 -12.63 -11.30 22.03
C GLY A 243 -13.54 -10.65 23.08
N LEU A 244 -14.10 -9.47 22.77
CA LEU A 244 -15.01 -8.74 23.66
C LEU A 244 -16.33 -9.48 23.92
N LEU A 245 -16.66 -10.49 23.12
CA LEU A 245 -17.91 -11.24 23.21
C LEU A 245 -17.76 -12.56 23.98
N LYS A 246 -16.53 -12.99 24.30
CA LYS A 246 -16.25 -14.30 24.92
C LYS A 246 -16.86 -14.46 26.31
N ASP A 247 -16.88 -13.39 27.11
CA ASP A 247 -17.44 -13.37 28.48
C ASP A 247 -18.99 -13.28 28.49
N GLY A 248 -19.65 -13.88 27.48
CA GLY A 248 -21.09 -13.81 27.31
C GLY A 248 -21.58 -12.44 26.88
N GLY A 249 -20.74 -11.66 26.17
CA GLY A 249 -21.08 -10.29 25.79
C GLY A 249 -20.95 -9.27 26.92
N LYS A 250 -20.45 -9.67 28.09
CA LYS A 250 -20.22 -8.75 29.22
C LYS A 250 -19.06 -7.81 28.92
N LEU A 251 -19.40 -6.58 28.57
CA LEU A 251 -18.42 -5.55 28.25
C LEU A 251 -17.76 -4.98 29.51
N LYS A 252 -16.42 -4.91 29.51
CA LYS A 252 -15.61 -4.27 30.57
C LYS A 252 -15.35 -2.81 30.20
N TRP A 253 -16.22 -1.93 30.67
CA TRP A 253 -16.17 -0.51 30.34
C TRP A 253 -14.95 0.19 30.97
N PRO A 254 -14.19 0.99 30.19
CA PRO A 254 -13.10 1.80 30.74
C PRO A 254 -13.65 2.92 31.62
N LEU A 255 -12.83 3.42 32.57
CA LEU A 255 -13.21 4.47 33.52
C LEU A 255 -13.81 5.72 32.84
N SER A 256 -13.29 6.09 31.66
CA SER A 256 -13.79 7.22 30.86
C SER A 256 -15.23 7.06 30.35
N LEU A 257 -15.75 5.83 30.31
CA LEU A 257 -17.14 5.52 29.93
C LEU A 257 -17.97 5.09 31.15
N MET A 258 -17.40 5.14 32.36
CA MET A 258 -18.10 4.79 33.60
C MET A 258 -18.96 5.94 34.15
N GLU A 259 -18.77 7.15 33.65
CA GLU A 259 -19.49 8.35 34.09
C GLU A 259 -21.01 8.27 33.89
N THR A 260 -21.75 9.02 34.71
CA THR A 260 -23.22 9.00 34.76
C THR A 260 -23.86 9.40 33.43
N GLN A 261 -23.25 10.33 32.70
CA GLN A 261 -23.72 10.78 31.40
C GLN A 261 -23.79 9.68 30.32
N PHE A 262 -23.04 8.58 30.50
CA PHE A 262 -23.01 7.45 29.57
C PHE A 262 -23.84 6.25 30.05
N ASP A 263 -24.37 6.28 31.28
CA ASP A 263 -24.95 5.10 31.94
C ASP A 263 -26.13 4.49 31.17
N ASP A 264 -27.05 5.34 30.69
CA ASP A 264 -28.23 4.89 29.93
C ASP A 264 -27.85 4.16 28.63
N GLN A 265 -26.96 4.75 27.83
CA GLN A 265 -26.48 4.16 26.58
C GLN A 265 -25.67 2.88 26.85
N ARG A 266 -24.78 2.93 27.85
CA ARG A 266 -23.94 1.81 28.26
C ARG A 266 -24.76 0.60 28.69
N THR A 267 -25.78 0.83 29.51
CA THR A 267 -26.65 -0.22 30.04
C THR A 267 -27.50 -0.85 28.94
N ARG A 268 -28.09 -0.04 28.04
CA ARG A 268 -28.85 -0.57 26.90
C ARG A 268 -27.96 -1.36 25.94
N LEU A 269 -26.79 -0.82 25.59
CA LEU A 269 -25.85 -1.48 24.69
C LEU A 269 -25.34 -2.81 25.28
N SER A 270 -24.96 -2.82 26.56
CA SER A 270 -24.49 -4.04 27.24
C SER A 270 -25.59 -5.12 27.23
N ARG A 271 -26.82 -4.76 27.60
CA ARG A 271 -27.97 -5.68 27.58
C ARG A 271 -28.21 -6.24 26.17
N ASN A 272 -28.20 -5.38 25.16
CA ASN A 272 -28.48 -5.80 23.78
C ASN A 272 -27.38 -6.72 23.24
N ILE A 273 -26.10 -6.48 23.59
CA ILE A 273 -24.99 -7.34 23.22
C ILE A 273 -25.05 -8.70 23.94
N GLU A 274 -25.36 -8.72 25.24
CA GLU A 274 -25.57 -9.96 25.99
C GLU A 274 -26.69 -10.81 25.36
N LEU A 275 -27.83 -10.19 25.05
CA LEU A 275 -28.95 -10.86 24.35
C LEU A 275 -28.52 -11.41 22.97
N ALA A 276 -27.70 -10.67 22.23
CA ALA A 276 -27.20 -11.13 20.93
C ALA A 276 -26.26 -12.33 21.06
N VAL A 277 -25.36 -12.32 22.05
CA VAL A 277 -24.44 -13.44 22.31
C VAL A 277 -25.22 -14.67 22.79
N ASP A 278 -26.20 -14.49 23.65
CA ASP A 278 -27.07 -15.59 24.10
C ASP A 278 -27.90 -16.16 22.96
N ALA A 279 -28.41 -15.31 22.06
CA ALA A 279 -29.10 -15.75 20.85
C ALA A 279 -28.18 -16.59 19.96
N ILE A 280 -26.92 -16.21 19.76
CA ILE A 280 -25.95 -16.99 18.97
C ILE A 280 -25.67 -18.35 19.61
N LYS A 281 -25.49 -18.38 20.94
CA LYS A 281 -25.20 -19.61 21.68
C LYS A 281 -26.36 -20.61 21.59
N ASN A 282 -27.59 -20.11 21.77
CA ASN A 282 -28.79 -20.94 21.84
C ASN A 282 -29.40 -21.25 20.45
N SER A 283 -29.13 -20.42 19.44
CA SER A 283 -29.65 -20.64 18.09
C SER A 283 -28.90 -21.76 17.37
N PRO A 284 -29.59 -22.70 16.68
CA PRO A 284 -28.95 -23.72 15.86
C PRO A 284 -28.09 -23.11 14.75
N ARG A 285 -28.55 -22.01 14.15
CA ARG A 285 -27.87 -21.31 13.05
C ARG A 285 -26.81 -20.32 13.51
N GLY A 286 -26.82 -19.92 14.78
CA GLY A 286 -25.89 -18.92 15.31
C GLY A 286 -26.12 -17.50 14.76
N GLU A 287 -27.34 -17.21 14.31
CA GLU A 287 -27.72 -15.91 13.74
C GLU A 287 -28.34 -15.00 14.82
N VAL A 288 -28.05 -13.71 14.75
CA VAL A 288 -28.67 -12.67 15.58
C VAL A 288 -29.86 -12.06 14.86
N GLU A 289 -30.93 -11.74 15.58
CA GLU A 289 -32.10 -11.06 15.01
C GLU A 289 -31.70 -9.71 14.37
N PRO A 290 -32.08 -9.42 13.11
CA PRO A 290 -31.71 -8.17 12.43
C PRO A 290 -32.15 -6.90 13.16
N ARG A 291 -33.30 -6.95 13.86
CA ARG A 291 -33.79 -5.85 14.68
C ARG A 291 -32.86 -5.56 15.85
N LEU A 292 -32.42 -6.59 16.57
CA LEU A 292 -31.47 -6.45 17.67
C LEU A 292 -30.14 -5.87 17.19
N LEU A 293 -29.61 -6.31 16.04
CA LEU A 293 -28.40 -5.74 15.45
C LEU A 293 -28.55 -4.25 15.09
N LYS A 294 -29.73 -3.84 14.63
CA LYS A 294 -30.05 -2.43 14.36
C LYS A 294 -30.05 -1.61 15.66
N ASP A 295 -30.67 -2.13 16.71
CA ASP A 295 -30.74 -1.48 18.02
C ASP A 295 -29.34 -1.33 18.64
N ILE A 296 -28.51 -2.39 18.62
CA ILE A 296 -27.09 -2.33 19.03
C ILE A 296 -26.32 -1.26 18.25
N SER A 297 -26.50 -1.21 16.92
CA SER A 297 -25.80 -0.25 16.08
C SER A 297 -26.21 1.19 16.39
N ALA A 298 -27.49 1.41 16.70
CA ALA A 298 -28.03 2.71 17.08
C ALA A 298 -27.51 3.16 18.46
N ASP A 299 -27.52 2.28 19.46
CA ASP A 299 -26.98 2.56 20.80
C ASP A 299 -25.49 2.86 20.77
N LEU A 300 -24.72 2.09 20.00
CA LEU A 300 -23.28 2.32 19.82
C LEU A 300 -23.00 3.68 19.16
N LYS A 301 -23.75 4.02 18.10
CA LYS A 301 -23.63 5.32 17.45
C LYS A 301 -23.97 6.46 18.41
N ALA A 302 -25.06 6.34 19.17
CA ALA A 302 -25.43 7.35 20.16
C ALA A 302 -24.35 7.54 21.24
N LEU A 303 -23.68 6.47 21.65
CA LEU A 303 -22.56 6.54 22.59
C LEU A 303 -21.32 7.20 21.99
N GLN A 304 -21.00 6.90 20.72
CA GLN A 304 -19.91 7.55 19.98
C GLN A 304 -20.18 9.05 19.80
N ASP A 305 -21.38 9.41 19.33
CA ASP A 305 -21.79 10.80 19.15
C ASP A 305 -21.73 11.57 20.49
N LYS A 306 -22.05 10.93 21.62
CA LYS A 306 -21.89 11.52 22.96
C LYS A 306 -20.41 11.78 23.32
N VAL A 307 -19.52 10.82 23.09
CA VAL A 307 -18.07 11.00 23.35
C VAL A 307 -17.46 12.07 22.45
N ASP A 308 -17.94 12.19 21.20
CA ASP A 308 -17.48 13.20 20.25
C ASP A 308 -17.93 14.61 20.61
N ASN A 309 -19.15 14.76 21.16
CA ASN A 309 -19.71 16.05 21.55
C ASN A 309 -19.37 16.46 23.01
N GLY A 310 -19.15 15.50 23.90
CA GLY A 310 -18.86 15.73 25.33
C GLY A 310 -17.40 16.05 25.64
N GLN A 311 -16.67 16.67 24.71
CA GLN A 311 -15.23 16.94 24.86
C GLN A 311 -14.91 17.89 26.02
N ASP A 312 -15.87 18.67 26.49
CA ASP A 312 -15.66 19.62 27.58
C ASP A 312 -15.51 18.93 28.96
N GLU A 313 -16.02 17.71 29.13
CA GLU A 313 -15.97 16.98 30.41
C GLU A 313 -14.84 15.94 30.46
N LEU A 314 -14.44 15.39 29.31
CA LEU A 314 -13.39 14.37 29.20
C LEU A 314 -12.04 15.00 28.86
N THR A 315 -10.99 14.60 29.58
CA THR A 315 -9.61 14.90 29.15
C THR A 315 -9.31 14.27 27.79
N ILE A 316 -8.37 14.85 27.02
CA ILE A 316 -7.94 14.31 25.72
C ILE A 316 -7.54 12.82 25.82
N SER A 317 -6.86 12.43 26.90
CA SER A 317 -6.47 11.04 27.13
C SER A 317 -7.69 10.12 27.32
N GLN A 318 -8.67 10.54 28.10
CA GLN A 318 -9.90 9.78 28.34
C GLN A 318 -10.75 9.65 27.07
N SER A 319 -10.88 10.73 26.29
CA SER A 319 -11.64 10.69 25.02
C SER A 319 -10.98 9.77 24.00
N LEU A 320 -9.65 9.75 23.90
CA LEU A 320 -8.92 8.79 23.05
C LEU A 320 -9.12 7.35 23.51
N GLN A 321 -9.07 7.08 24.83
CA GLN A 321 -9.32 5.75 25.39
C GLN A 321 -10.76 5.28 25.10
N ALA A 322 -11.75 6.14 25.34
CA ALA A 322 -13.15 5.88 25.04
C ALA A 322 -13.36 5.57 23.55
N LYS A 323 -12.83 6.41 22.65
CA LYS A 323 -12.93 6.21 21.19
C LYS A 323 -12.22 4.94 20.72
N SER A 324 -11.08 4.59 21.31
CA SER A 324 -10.39 3.34 21.02
C SER A 324 -11.25 2.14 21.41
N TYR A 325 -11.79 2.15 22.63
CA TYR A 325 -12.67 1.08 23.13
C TYR A 325 -13.94 0.95 22.29
N LEU A 326 -14.63 2.04 21.97
CA LEU A 326 -15.84 2.02 21.14
C LEU A 326 -15.57 1.53 19.71
N ARG A 327 -14.38 1.76 19.16
CA ARG A 327 -13.96 1.15 17.89
C ARG A 327 -13.82 -0.37 18.01
N GLN A 328 -13.29 -0.88 19.12
CA GLN A 328 -13.22 -2.32 19.38
C GLN A 328 -14.62 -2.93 19.54
N VAL A 329 -15.53 -2.26 20.26
CA VAL A 329 -16.93 -2.67 20.39
C VAL A 329 -17.62 -2.66 19.01
N SER A 330 -17.39 -1.65 18.18
CA SER A 330 -17.91 -1.59 16.81
C SER A 330 -17.43 -2.78 15.95
N ALA A 331 -16.15 -3.12 16.07
CA ALA A 331 -15.59 -4.30 15.41
C ALA A 331 -16.26 -5.59 15.92
N ALA A 332 -16.49 -5.72 17.23
CA ALA A 332 -17.21 -6.85 17.82
C ALA A 332 -18.65 -6.94 17.30
N VAL A 333 -19.38 -5.82 17.22
CA VAL A 333 -20.75 -5.77 16.67
C VAL A 333 -20.76 -6.15 15.19
N THR A 334 -19.73 -5.79 14.43
CA THR A 334 -19.59 -6.21 13.04
C THR A 334 -19.42 -7.73 12.94
N SER A 335 -18.65 -8.35 13.85
CA SER A 335 -18.52 -9.80 13.90
C SER A 335 -19.82 -10.54 14.23
N LEU A 336 -20.74 -9.94 14.99
CA LEU A 336 -22.07 -10.52 15.25
C LEU A 336 -22.91 -10.71 13.99
N ARG A 337 -22.55 -10.06 12.87
CA ARG A 337 -23.22 -10.19 11.58
C ARG A 337 -22.68 -11.36 10.75
N ASP A 338 -21.53 -11.92 11.12
CA ASP A 338 -20.92 -13.05 10.42
C ASP A 338 -21.69 -14.34 10.74
N PRO A 339 -22.20 -15.09 9.74
CA PRO A 339 -22.83 -16.39 9.96
C PRO A 339 -21.94 -17.40 10.69
N GLN A 340 -20.61 -17.22 10.65
CA GLN A 340 -19.64 -18.08 11.32
C GLN A 340 -19.27 -17.61 12.73
N VAL A 341 -19.90 -16.56 13.27
CA VAL A 341 -19.57 -16.00 14.59
C VAL A 341 -19.65 -17.02 15.72
N LYS A 342 -20.61 -17.96 15.64
CA LYS A 342 -20.76 -19.05 16.61
C LYS A 342 -19.50 -19.89 16.74
N ARG A 343 -18.83 -20.17 15.61
CA ARG A 343 -17.57 -20.91 15.58
C ARG A 343 -16.49 -20.13 16.33
N TYR A 344 -16.33 -18.84 16.03
CA TYR A 344 -15.31 -18.00 16.64
C TYR A 344 -15.51 -17.79 18.14
N LEU A 345 -16.76 -17.68 18.61
CA LEU A 345 -17.06 -17.59 20.05
C LEU A 345 -16.70 -18.87 20.81
N SER A 346 -16.79 -20.03 20.15
CA SER A 346 -16.39 -21.31 20.74
C SER A 346 -14.88 -21.58 20.62
N THR A 347 -14.19 -20.83 19.77
CA THR A 347 -12.76 -21.00 19.54
C THR A 347 -11.97 -20.30 20.64
N SER A 348 -11.36 -21.12 21.49
CA SER A 348 -10.36 -20.69 22.47
C SER A 348 -8.96 -21.09 22.01
N ALA A 349 -7.95 -20.34 22.45
CA ALA A 349 -6.57 -20.76 22.31
C ALA A 349 -6.37 -22.08 23.08
N LYS A 350 -5.85 -23.10 22.40
CA LYS A 350 -5.62 -24.44 22.97
C LYS A 350 -4.16 -24.84 22.73
N GLY A 351 -3.63 -25.64 23.64
CA GLY A 351 -2.27 -26.17 23.59
C GLY A 351 -1.55 -25.94 24.91
N LYS A 352 -0.73 -26.89 25.36
CA LYS A 352 0.11 -26.73 26.55
C LYS A 352 1.42 -26.02 26.23
N THR A 353 1.76 -25.92 24.95
CA THR A 353 3.03 -25.40 24.46
C THR A 353 2.80 -24.41 23.33
N VAL A 354 3.79 -23.54 23.08
CA VAL A 354 3.75 -22.58 21.97
C VAL A 354 3.58 -23.28 20.62
N ALA A 355 4.23 -24.43 20.43
CA ALA A 355 4.12 -25.23 19.21
C ALA A 355 2.69 -25.74 18.97
N GLU A 356 2.06 -26.29 20.02
CA GLU A 356 0.67 -26.76 19.95
C GLU A 356 -0.31 -25.63 19.68
N LEU A 357 -0.11 -24.47 20.33
CA LEU A 357 -0.93 -23.28 20.09
C LEU A 357 -0.88 -22.86 18.62
N MET A 358 0.32 -22.77 18.05
CA MET A 358 0.47 -22.35 16.65
C MET A 358 -0.01 -23.40 15.66
N GLU A 359 0.14 -24.70 15.94
CA GLU A 359 -0.43 -25.74 15.09
C GLU A 359 -1.96 -25.67 15.09
N ASN A 360 -2.56 -25.42 16.26
CA ASN A 360 -4.00 -25.20 16.37
C ASN A 360 -4.43 -23.94 15.57
N MET A 361 -3.75 -22.82 15.76
CA MET A 361 -4.04 -21.57 15.01
C MET A 361 -3.81 -21.72 13.50
N LYS A 362 -2.84 -22.51 13.07
CA LYS A 362 -2.60 -22.82 11.66
C LYS A 362 -3.72 -23.69 11.09
N THR A 363 -4.15 -24.71 11.83
CA THR A 363 -5.20 -25.64 11.42
C THR A 363 -6.57 -24.95 11.35
N GLU A 364 -6.88 -24.13 12.35
CA GLU A 364 -8.15 -23.39 12.40
C GLU A 364 -8.14 -22.12 11.54
N GLY A 365 -6.98 -21.67 11.06
CA GLY A 365 -6.83 -20.45 10.26
C GLY A 365 -7.10 -19.19 11.08
N LEU A 366 -6.57 -19.12 12.30
CA LEU A 366 -6.81 -18.05 13.27
C LEU A 366 -5.60 -17.15 13.42
N ASP A 367 -5.84 -15.88 13.67
CA ASP A 367 -4.85 -14.87 14.03
C ASP A 367 -5.15 -14.35 15.45
N PHE A 368 -4.18 -13.68 16.06
CA PHE A 368 -4.37 -12.99 17.31
C PHE A 368 -5.20 -11.73 17.09
N ALA A 369 -6.24 -11.57 17.90
CA ALA A 369 -7.05 -10.35 17.95
C ALA A 369 -6.45 -9.36 18.98
N PRO A 370 -6.93 -8.11 19.03
CA PRO A 370 -6.56 -7.19 20.10
C PRO A 370 -6.94 -7.73 21.49
N ALA A 371 -6.09 -7.49 22.47
CA ALA A 371 -6.37 -7.83 23.87
C ALA A 371 -7.57 -7.03 24.38
N ALA A 372 -8.35 -7.64 25.26
CA ALA A 372 -9.35 -6.91 26.02
C ALA A 372 -8.66 -6.11 27.14
N PRO A 373 -9.28 -5.02 27.63
CA PRO A 373 -8.74 -4.28 28.77
C PRO A 373 -8.50 -5.19 29.98
N GLY A 374 -7.27 -5.21 30.50
CA GLY A 374 -6.82 -6.06 31.61
C GLY A 374 -6.11 -7.36 31.21
N ASP A 375 -6.10 -7.71 29.92
CA ASP A 375 -5.42 -8.90 29.39
C ASP A 375 -4.05 -8.59 28.77
N GLU A 376 -3.56 -7.35 28.91
CA GLU A 376 -2.31 -6.89 28.31
C GLU A 376 -1.10 -7.70 28.82
N ALA A 377 -1.09 -8.05 30.11
CA ALA A 377 -0.03 -8.86 30.71
C ALA A 377 0.06 -10.26 30.09
N ALA A 378 -1.09 -10.88 29.78
CA ALA A 378 -1.14 -12.19 29.12
C ALA A 378 -0.58 -12.11 27.69
N TYR A 379 -0.89 -11.03 26.96
CA TYR A 379 -0.34 -10.78 25.63
C TYR A 379 1.18 -10.57 25.65
N MET A 380 1.69 -9.83 26.64
CA MET A 380 3.13 -9.62 26.80
C MET A 380 3.86 -10.93 27.14
N ALA A 381 3.30 -11.74 28.07
CA ALA A 381 3.86 -13.05 28.41
C ALA A 381 3.90 -13.98 27.18
N LEU A 382 2.79 -14.04 26.44
CA LEU A 382 2.69 -14.83 25.21
C LEU A 382 3.67 -14.34 24.13
N TYR A 383 3.85 -13.03 24.00
CA TYR A 383 4.80 -12.44 23.05
C TYR A 383 6.23 -12.90 23.31
N TYR A 384 6.68 -12.86 24.56
CA TYR A 384 8.03 -13.33 24.89
C TYR A 384 8.21 -14.82 24.60
N ALA A 385 7.20 -15.65 24.92
CA ALA A 385 7.22 -17.08 24.63
C ALA A 385 7.26 -17.36 23.11
N LEU A 386 6.46 -16.65 22.31
CA LEU A 386 6.46 -16.79 20.85
C LEU A 386 7.76 -16.31 20.22
N ARG A 387 8.32 -15.21 20.70
CA ARG A 387 9.60 -14.68 20.20
C ARG A 387 10.73 -15.68 20.45
N GLU A 388 10.80 -16.25 21.66
CA GLU A 388 11.81 -17.26 21.98
C GLU A 388 11.64 -18.52 21.13
N PHE A 389 10.40 -18.95 20.91
CA PHE A 389 10.11 -20.08 20.03
C PHE A 389 10.53 -19.82 18.58
N GLU A 390 10.20 -18.64 18.03
CA GLU A 390 10.54 -18.24 16.67
C GLU A 390 12.05 -18.15 16.47
N ALA A 391 12.76 -17.56 17.44
CA ALA A 391 14.22 -17.51 17.45
C ALA A 391 14.83 -18.92 17.47
N GLY A 392 14.33 -19.81 18.33
CA GLY A 392 14.78 -21.21 18.40
C GLY A 392 14.53 -21.99 17.10
N LEU A 393 13.38 -21.79 16.45
CA LEU A 393 13.09 -22.35 15.14
C LEU A 393 14.06 -21.83 14.06
N SER A 394 14.36 -20.54 14.06
CA SER A 394 15.27 -19.94 13.08
C SER A 394 16.70 -20.48 13.20
N LEU A 395 17.14 -20.82 14.42
CA LEU A 395 18.44 -21.44 14.67
C LEU A 395 18.46 -22.89 14.19
N ALA A 396 17.39 -23.66 14.40
CA ALA A 396 17.29 -25.06 13.98
C ALA A 396 17.20 -25.25 12.44
N GLN A 397 17.00 -24.17 11.68
CA GLN A 397 17.01 -24.20 10.21
C GLN A 397 18.40 -23.94 9.61
N LYS A 398 19.30 -23.33 10.37
CA LYS A 398 20.71 -23.14 9.96
C LYS A 398 21.47 -24.42 10.24
#